data_AF-A0A2U2DL57-F1
#
_entry.id   AF-A0A2U2DL57-F1
#
_cell.length_a   1.000
_cell.length_b   1.000
_cell.length_c   1.000
_cell.angle_alpha   90.00
_cell.angle_beta   90.00
_cell.angle_gamma   90.00
#
_symmetry.space_group_name_H-M   'P 1'
#
loop_
_entity.id
_entity.type
_entity.pdbx_description
1 polymer ?
#
loop_
_entity_poly.entity_id
_entity_poly.type
_entity_poly.pdbx_seq_one_letter_code
_entity_poly.pdbx_strand_id
1 'polypeptide(L)' 'MTAPFNSLQKIASLDELRMVYEQACASRGIDTDSEAGKSLEFLMLQLHSQGVHDRSRLADIARLFP' A
#
# COMPACT_ATOMS: atom_id res chain seq x y z
N MET A 1 -3.86 -30.65 -15.12
CA MET A 1 -3.78 -30.48 -13.66
C MET A 1 -3.86 -28.99 -13.35
N THR A 2 -5.08 -28.47 -13.16
CA THR A 2 -5.31 -27.08 -12.76
C THR A 2 -5.34 -27.03 -11.24
N ALA A 3 -4.36 -26.39 -10.63
CA ALA A 3 -4.33 -26.19 -9.19
C ALA A 3 -5.60 -25.44 -8.75
N PRO A 4 -6.26 -25.84 -7.65
CA PRO A 4 -7.38 -25.10 -7.12
C PRO A 4 -6.89 -23.72 -6.68
N PHE A 5 -7.58 -22.66 -7.13
CA PHE A 5 -7.43 -21.29 -6.63
C PHE A 5 -7.75 -21.31 -5.13
N ASN A 6 -6.70 -21.54 -4.34
CA ASN A 6 -6.82 -21.67 -2.92
C ASN A 6 -7.00 -20.27 -2.31
N SER A 7 -8.19 -20.05 -1.78
CA SER A 7 -8.43 -19.36 -0.51
C SER A 7 -7.93 -17.92 -0.35
N LEU A 8 -8.89 -16.98 -0.41
CA LEU A 8 -9.09 -15.98 0.65
C LEU A 8 -7.82 -15.28 1.18
N GLN A 9 -6.93 -14.85 0.30
CA GLN A 9 -6.05 -13.74 0.68
C GLN A 9 -6.99 -12.55 0.84
N LYS A 10 -7.16 -12.05 2.08
CA LYS A 10 -7.77 -10.75 2.33
C LYS A 10 -6.99 -9.75 1.48
N ILE A 11 -7.49 -9.47 0.29
CA ILE A 11 -7.00 -8.40 -0.55
C ILE A 11 -7.28 -7.17 0.29
N ALA A 12 -6.21 -6.49 0.74
CA ALA A 12 -6.37 -5.23 1.46
C ALA A 12 -7.31 -4.37 0.63
N SER A 13 -8.42 -3.98 1.23
CA SER A 13 -9.37 -3.14 0.51
C SER A 13 -8.69 -1.81 0.17
N LEU A 14 -9.12 -1.11 -0.88
CA LEU A 14 -8.56 0.21 -1.21
C LEU A 14 -8.60 1.18 -0.01
N ASP A 15 -9.58 0.99 0.87
CA ASP A 15 -9.71 1.72 2.14
C ASP A 15 -8.57 1.41 3.14
N GLU A 16 -8.14 0.15 3.23
CA GLU A 16 -6.98 -0.24 4.06
C GLU A 16 -5.68 0.30 3.49
N LEU A 17 -5.55 0.33 2.15
CA LEU A 17 -4.42 0.95 1.47
C LEU A 17 -4.34 2.44 1.81
N ARG A 18 -5.49 3.13 1.76
CA ARG A 18 -5.60 4.56 2.09
C ARG A 18 -5.22 4.84 3.54
N MET A 19 -5.67 4.02 4.49
CA MET A 19 -5.26 4.15 5.89
C MET A 19 -3.75 3.99 6.07
N VAL A 20 -3.11 3.04 5.37
CA VAL A 20 -1.65 2.84 5.45
C VAL A 20 -0.90 4.01 4.82
N TYR A 21 -1.40 4.53 3.69
CA TYR A 21 -0.90 5.73 3.03
C TYR A 21 -0.95 6.94 3.95
N GLU A 22 -2.12 7.27 4.50
CA GLU A 22 -2.31 8.42 5.40
C GLU A 22 -1.43 8.30 6.65
N GLN A 23 -1.31 7.09 7.21
CA GLN A 23 -0.45 6.84 8.35
C GLN A 23 1.04 7.00 8.01
N ALA A 24 1.48 6.56 6.83
CA ALA A 24 2.85 6.73 6.36
C ALA A 24 3.18 8.21 6.08
N CYS A 25 2.27 8.94 5.45
CA CYS A 25 2.38 10.38 5.25
C CYS A 25 2.49 11.13 6.59
N ALA A 26 1.58 10.86 7.53
CA ALA A 26 1.59 11.48 8.84
C ALA A 26 2.87 11.17 9.63
N SER A 27 3.35 9.93 9.59
CA SER A 27 4.59 9.51 10.28
C SER A 27 5.84 10.21 9.74
N ARG A 28 5.80 10.71 8.50
CA ARG A 28 6.93 11.38 7.84
C ARG A 28 6.77 12.91 7.75
N GLY A 29 5.61 13.44 8.18
CA GLY A 29 5.26 14.83 7.95
C GLY A 29 5.11 15.16 6.45
N ILE A 30 4.78 14.17 5.62
CA ILE A 30 4.49 14.36 4.20
C ILE A 30 3.04 14.80 4.08
N ASP A 31 2.83 15.94 3.46
CA ASP A 31 1.50 16.42 3.10
C ASP A 31 0.92 15.54 1.97
N THR A 32 -0.31 15.09 2.12
CA THR A 32 -0.95 14.18 1.16
C THR A 32 -1.22 14.83 -0.20
N ASP A 33 -1.33 16.17 -0.26
CA ASP A 33 -1.53 16.92 -1.50
C ASP A 33 -0.20 17.30 -2.18
N SER A 34 0.93 17.12 -1.49
CA SER A 34 2.27 17.32 -2.05
C SER A 34 2.62 16.28 -3.12
N GLU A 35 3.60 16.61 -3.98
CA GLU A 35 4.11 15.65 -4.98
C GLU A 35 4.65 14.36 -4.35
N ALA A 36 5.24 14.46 -3.15
CA ALA A 36 5.72 13.31 -2.40
C ALA A 36 4.57 12.40 -1.92
N GLY A 37 3.47 13.00 -1.44
CA GLY A 37 2.25 12.27 -1.07
C GLY A 37 1.65 11.52 -2.26
N LYS A 38 1.45 12.21 -3.38
CA LYS A 38 0.93 11.59 -4.62
C LYS A 38 1.84 10.48 -5.15
N SER A 39 3.15 10.66 -5.05
CA SER A 39 4.12 9.64 -5.46
C SER A 39 4.07 8.40 -4.57
N LEU A 40 3.89 8.59 -3.25
CA LEU A 40 3.72 7.49 -2.30
C LEU A 40 2.40 6.74 -2.53
N GLU A 41 1.30 7.46 -2.75
CA GLU A 41 -0.01 6.89 -3.09
C GLU A 41 0.07 6.03 -4.35
N PHE A 42 0.69 6.56 -5.41
CA PHE A 42 0.88 5.83 -6.66
C PHE A 42 1.72 4.55 -6.46
N LEU A 43 2.80 4.64 -5.69
CA LEU A 43 3.64 3.49 -5.37
C LEU A 43 2.87 2.41 -4.59
N MET A 44 2.03 2.80 -3.63
CA MET A 44 1.17 1.87 -2.90
C MET A 44 0.14 1.18 -3.81
N LEU A 45 -0.47 1.92 -4.74
CA LEU A 45 -1.40 1.37 -5.73
C LEU A 45 -0.71 0.40 -6.69
N GLN A 46 0.52 0.71 -7.12
CA GLN A 46 1.32 -0.19 -7.94
C GLN A 46 1.64 -1.49 -7.20
N LEU A 47 2.07 -1.42 -5.95
CA LEU A 47 2.33 -2.59 -5.12
C LEU A 47 1.08 -3.45 -4.93
N HIS A 48 -0.07 -2.80 -4.69
CA HIS A 48 -1.35 -3.48 -4.57
C HIS A 48 -1.71 -4.23 -5.86
N SER A 49 -1.58 -3.58 -7.03
CA SER A 49 -1.83 -4.23 -8.33
C SER A 49 -0.88 -5.40 -8.64
N GLN A 50 0.31 -5.42 -8.03
CA GLN A 50 1.28 -6.52 -8.15
C GLN A 50 1.00 -7.67 -7.17
N GLY A 51 -0.08 -7.60 -6.39
CA GLY A 51 -0.48 -8.62 -5.43
C GLY A 51 0.13 -8.43 -4.03
N VAL A 52 0.75 -7.28 -3.74
CA VAL A 52 1.21 -6.94 -2.39
C VAL A 52 0.03 -6.38 -1.60
N HIS A 53 -0.72 -7.29 -0.99
CA HIS A 53 -1.89 -6.96 -0.17
C HIS A 53 -1.58 -6.95 1.34
N ASP A 54 -0.35 -7.29 1.74
CA ASP A 54 0.02 -7.32 3.15
C ASP A 54 0.25 -5.91 3.69
N ARG A 55 -0.55 -5.54 4.70
CA ARG A 55 -0.49 -4.23 5.35
C ARG A 55 0.89 -3.90 5.92
N SER A 56 1.52 -4.86 6.60
CA SER A 56 2.82 -4.65 7.26
C SER A 56 3.89 -4.40 6.21
N ARG A 57 3.85 -5.18 5.12
CA ARG A 57 4.77 -5.04 3.99
C ARG A 57 4.59 -3.70 3.26
N LEU A 58 3.36 -3.25 3.05
CA LEU A 58 3.09 -1.92 2.49
C LEU A 58 3.62 -0.81 3.41
N ALA A 59 3.43 -0.93 4.73
CA ALA A 59 3.94 0.04 5.70
C ALA A 59 5.48 0.07 5.73
N ASP A 60 6.15 -1.09 5.66
CA ASP A 60 7.62 -1.14 5.59
C ASP A 60 8.15 -0.53 4.29
N ILE A 61 7.49 -0.76 3.15
CA ILE A 61 7.90 -0.13 1.89
C ILE A 61 7.68 1.39 1.94
N ALA A 62 6.59 1.84 2.55
CA ALA A 62 6.34 3.26 2.75
C ALA A 62 7.38 3.96 3.64
N ARG A 63 7.97 3.23 4.60
CA ARG A 63 9.11 3.72 5.38
C ARG A 63 10.39 3.85 4.54
N LEU A 64 10.56 2.99 3.54
CA LEU A 64 11.71 3.00 2.63
C LEU A 64 11.59 4.03 1.50
N PHE A 65 10.43 4.69 1.37
CA PHE A 65 10.22 5.75 0.38
C PHE A 65 11.27 6.87 0.59
N PRO A 66 11.88 7.43 -0.46
CA PRO A 66 12.86 8.52 -0.30
C PRO A 66 12.23 9.80 0.26
#